data_AF-A0A369JIG7-F1
#
_entry.id   AF-A0A369JIG7-F1
#
_cell.length_a   1.000
_cell.length_b   1.000
_cell.length_c   1.000
_cell.angle_alpha   90.00
_cell.angle_beta   90.00
_cell.angle_gamma   90.00
#
_symmetry.space_group_name_H-M   'P 1'
#
loop_
_entity.id
_entity.type
_entity.pdbx_description
1 polymer ?
#
loop_
_entity_poly.entity_id
_entity_poly.type
_entity_poly.pdbx_seq_one_letter_code
_entity_poly.pdbx_strand_id
1 'polypeptide(L)'
;MTSDTRVATMYFGRELPLITRDSIPTSPRIANTRRNLGPLVNLRVLGFAFPMEAQEQWCVDHGIGLEEDDTYLDRVNMCWKHLPRALPPDCRRTATIDLGPNFGLASCIVVATNKTLEDLGRAEDIEMIRRVQAIIGATKPPAWYYPERIW
;
A
#
# COMPACT_ATOMS: atom_id res chain seq x y z
N MET A 1 20.68 -23.27 14.92
CA MET A 1 19.52 -23.19 14.00
C MET A 1 18.36 -22.63 14.80
N THR A 2 18.19 -21.31 14.80
CA THR A 2 17.06 -20.66 15.46
C THR A 2 15.84 -20.83 14.57
N SER A 3 14.85 -21.56 15.06
CA SER A 3 13.51 -21.64 14.47
C SER A 3 12.97 -20.22 14.37
N ASP A 4 12.98 -19.68 13.15
CA ASP A 4 12.33 -18.43 12.80
C ASP A 4 10.82 -18.69 12.85
N THR A 5 10.22 -18.48 14.02
CA THR A 5 8.78 -18.61 14.22
C THR A 5 8.12 -17.51 13.39
N ARG A 6 7.78 -17.84 12.16
CA ARG A 6 6.99 -17.01 11.24
C ARG A 6 5.62 -16.79 11.87
N VAL A 7 5.47 -15.72 12.64
CA VAL A 7 4.18 -15.32 13.20
C VAL A 7 3.29 -14.90 12.03
N ALA A 8 2.16 -15.58 11.89
CA ALA A 8 1.17 -15.25 10.88
C ALA A 8 0.62 -13.83 11.12
N THR A 9 0.58 -13.02 10.06
CA THR A 9 -0.06 -11.70 10.13
C THR A 9 -1.56 -11.88 10.11
N MET A 10 -2.27 -11.34 11.10
CA MET A 10 -3.73 -11.49 11.23
C MET A 10 -4.46 -10.17 10.93
N TYR A 11 -5.63 -10.26 10.32
CA TYR A 11 -6.56 -9.16 10.11
C TYR A 11 -7.98 -9.63 10.43
N PHE A 12 -8.59 -9.10 11.49
CA PHE A 12 -9.94 -9.48 11.96
C PHE A 12 -10.17 -11.00 12.01
N GLY A 13 -9.21 -11.75 12.58
CA GLY A 13 -9.29 -13.21 12.69
C GLY A 13 -8.96 -13.98 11.41
N ARG A 14 -8.68 -13.30 10.29
CA ARG A 14 -8.18 -13.90 9.06
C ARG A 14 -6.67 -13.87 8.99
N GLU A 15 -6.06 -14.98 8.61
CA GLU A 15 -4.64 -15.04 8.27
C GLU A 15 -4.36 -14.33 6.93
N LEU A 16 -3.34 -13.48 6.91
CA LEU A 16 -2.84 -12.82 5.71
C LEU A 16 -1.60 -13.55 5.17
N PRO A 17 -1.38 -13.57 3.85
CA PRO A 17 -0.16 -14.14 3.29
C PRO A 17 1.08 -13.45 3.84
N LEU A 18 2.03 -14.24 4.32
CA LEU A 18 3.26 -13.73 4.91
C LEU A 18 4.09 -13.00 3.84
N ILE A 19 4.31 -11.69 4.04
CA ILE A 19 5.27 -10.94 3.25
C ILE A 19 6.68 -11.38 3.61
N THR A 20 7.40 -11.88 2.62
CA THR A 20 8.83 -12.22 2.71
C THR A 20 9.62 -11.36 1.73
N ARG A 21 10.94 -11.36 1.86
CA ARG A 21 11.78 -10.60 0.93
C ARG A 21 11.55 -11.00 -0.52
N ASP A 22 11.40 -12.30 -0.78
CA ASP A 22 11.19 -12.85 -2.12
C ASP A 22 9.80 -12.51 -2.70
N SER A 23 8.85 -12.10 -1.87
CA SER A 23 7.52 -11.67 -2.31
C SER A 23 7.46 -10.21 -2.77
N ILE A 24 8.51 -9.42 -2.51
CA ILE A 24 8.60 -8.02 -2.92
C ILE A 24 9.34 -7.97 -4.25
N PRO A 25 8.76 -7.39 -5.32
CA PRO A 25 9.45 -7.30 -6.59
C PRO A 25 10.69 -6.41 -6.49
N THR A 26 11.73 -6.76 -7.26
CA THR A 26 13.01 -6.04 -7.27
C THR A 26 12.82 -4.54 -7.44
N SER A 27 13.47 -3.78 -6.55
CA SER A 27 13.46 -2.32 -6.55
C SER A 27 13.95 -1.78 -7.90
N PRO A 28 13.22 -0.83 -8.53
CA PRO A 28 13.71 -0.15 -9.72
C PRO A 28 14.89 0.75 -9.36
N ARG A 29 15.62 1.21 -10.38
CA ARG A 29 16.66 2.22 -10.19
C ARG A 29 16.05 3.53 -9.70
N ILE A 30 16.87 4.39 -9.11
CA ILE A 30 16.47 5.75 -8.72
C ILE A 30 15.92 6.51 -9.93
N ALA A 31 14.77 7.16 -9.73
CA ALA A 31 14.10 7.93 -10.75
C ALA A 31 15.02 9.04 -11.28
N ASN A 32 15.04 9.19 -12.59
CA ASN A 32 15.81 10.21 -13.27
C ASN A 32 15.03 10.72 -14.48
N THR A 33 14.64 11.99 -14.42
CA THR A 33 13.97 12.69 -15.53
C THR A 33 14.95 13.48 -16.39
N ARG A 34 16.23 13.54 -15.99
CA ARG A 34 17.27 14.36 -16.64
C ARG A 34 18.22 13.48 -17.45
N ARG A 35 18.10 13.53 -18.79
CA ARG A 35 18.94 12.75 -19.72
C ARG A 35 20.44 12.98 -19.53
N ASN A 36 20.86 14.16 -19.08
CA ASN A 36 22.26 14.49 -18.86
C ASN A 36 22.85 13.90 -17.57
N LEU A 37 22.03 13.37 -16.66
CA LEU A 37 22.48 12.72 -15.42
C LEU A 37 22.51 11.19 -15.52
N GLY A 38 22.14 10.62 -16.68
CA GLY A 38 22.13 9.19 -16.93
C GLY A 38 20.85 8.70 -17.61
N PRO A 39 20.61 7.38 -17.62
CA PRO A 39 19.41 6.79 -18.20
C PRO A 39 18.14 7.39 -17.59
N LEU A 40 17.11 7.58 -18.43
CA LEU A 40 15.80 7.99 -17.94
C LEU A 40 15.16 6.83 -17.18
N VAL A 41 14.69 7.13 -15.97
CA VAL A 41 14.01 6.17 -15.10
C VAL A 41 12.78 6.87 -14.54
N ASN A 42 11.61 6.33 -14.84
CA ASN A 42 10.35 6.89 -14.36
C ASN A 42 10.17 6.69 -12.86
N LEU A 43 9.44 7.60 -12.24
CA LEU A 43 8.98 7.45 -10.86
C LEU A 43 8.07 6.23 -10.75
N ARG A 44 8.29 5.45 -9.69
CA ARG A 44 7.45 4.33 -9.29
C ARG A 44 7.23 4.37 -7.79
N VAL A 45 6.08 3.84 -7.37
CA VAL A 45 5.72 3.67 -5.97
C VAL A 45 5.57 2.18 -5.67
N LEU A 46 6.13 1.73 -4.56
CA LEU A 46 5.83 0.42 -3.99
C LEU A 46 4.69 0.62 -3.01
N GLY A 47 3.66 -0.21 -3.10
CA GLY A 47 2.53 -0.11 -2.20
C GLY A 47 1.52 -1.22 -2.41
N PHE A 48 0.45 -1.14 -1.64
CA PHE A 48 -0.69 -2.04 -1.76
C PHE A 48 -1.82 -1.32 -2.50
N ALA A 49 -2.32 -1.94 -3.56
CA ALA A 49 -3.55 -1.50 -4.19
C ALA A 49 -4.70 -1.58 -3.17
N PHE A 50 -5.46 -0.51 -3.07
CA PHE A 50 -6.52 -0.33 -2.09
C PHE A 50 -7.74 0.26 -2.80
N PRO A 51 -8.44 -0.56 -3.60
CA PRO A 51 -9.61 -0.12 -4.36
C PRO A 51 -10.78 0.25 -3.43
N MET A 52 -11.82 0.89 -3.98
CA MET A 52 -12.91 1.43 -3.16
C MET A 52 -13.67 0.34 -2.38
N GLU A 53 -13.79 -0.87 -2.93
CA GLU A 53 -14.41 -2.00 -2.23
C GLU A 53 -13.60 -2.42 -1.00
N ALA A 54 -12.26 -2.33 -1.09
CA ALA A 54 -11.40 -2.59 0.06
C ALA A 54 -11.48 -1.46 1.10
N GLN A 55 -11.68 -0.21 0.66
CA GLN A 55 -11.88 0.95 1.54
C GLN A 55 -13.20 0.83 2.32
N GLU A 56 -14.28 0.45 1.63
CA GLU A 56 -15.57 0.18 2.26
C GLU A 56 -15.46 -0.96 3.27
N GLN A 57 -14.91 -2.11 2.84
CA GLN A 57 -14.78 -3.27 3.73
C GLN A 57 -13.95 -2.93 4.97
N TRP A 58 -12.88 -2.13 4.81
CA TRP A 58 -12.09 -1.67 5.94
C TRP A 58 -12.93 -0.87 6.95
N CYS A 59 -13.81 0.02 6.49
CA CYS A 59 -14.74 0.72 7.38
C CYS A 59 -15.72 -0.24 8.08
N VAL A 60 -16.27 -1.21 7.37
CA VAL A 60 -17.17 -2.22 7.94
C VAL A 60 -16.47 -3.01 9.06
N ASP A 61 -15.26 -3.50 8.79
CA ASP A 61 -14.49 -4.27 9.77
C ASP A 61 -14.20 -3.45 11.04
N HIS A 62 -13.97 -2.14 10.89
CA HIS A 62 -13.67 -1.23 12.00
C HIS A 62 -14.91 -0.57 12.63
N GLY A 63 -16.12 -0.90 12.19
CA GLY A 63 -17.35 -0.33 12.73
C GLY A 63 -17.56 1.16 12.41
N ILE A 64 -17.10 1.62 11.24
CA ILE A 64 -17.14 3.03 10.82
C ILE A 64 -18.17 3.22 9.71
N GLY A 65 -19.03 4.24 9.83
CA GLY A 65 -20.01 4.60 8.80
C GLY A 65 -21.08 3.51 8.60
N LEU A 66 -21.66 3.04 9.71
CA LEU A 66 -22.66 1.98 9.75
C LEU A 66 -24.06 2.50 10.17
N GLU A 67 -24.30 3.81 10.08
CA GLU A 67 -25.63 4.37 10.28
C GLU A 67 -26.54 3.98 9.10
N GLU A 68 -27.86 3.96 9.31
CA GLU A 68 -28.83 3.44 8.33
C GLU A 68 -28.80 4.23 6.99
N ASP A 69 -28.42 5.51 7.05
CA ASP A 69 -28.31 6.42 5.92
C ASP A 69 -26.90 6.50 5.31
N ASP A 70 -25.89 5.85 5.90
CA ASP A 70 -24.52 5.85 5.37
C ASP A 70 -24.44 5.07 4.05
N THR A 71 -24.09 5.76 2.97
CA THR A 71 -23.92 5.14 1.66
C THR A 71 -22.56 4.45 1.52
N TYR A 72 -22.41 3.66 0.45
CA TYR A 72 -21.13 3.13 -0.01
C TYR A 72 -20.04 4.22 -0.07
N LEU A 73 -20.37 5.37 -0.67
CA LEU A 73 -19.42 6.46 -0.85
C LEU A 73 -19.11 7.17 0.47
N ASP A 74 -20.06 7.22 1.40
CA ASP A 74 -19.81 7.78 2.74
C ASP A 74 -18.80 6.93 3.50
N ARG A 75 -18.95 5.59 3.48
CA ARG A 75 -17.96 4.68 4.05
C ARG A 75 -16.59 4.84 3.41
N VAL A 76 -16.52 4.92 2.08
CA VAL A 76 -15.25 5.18 1.37
C VAL A 76 -14.61 6.51 1.81
N ASN A 77 -15.40 7.58 1.92
CA ASN A 77 -14.90 8.88 2.39
C ASN A 77 -14.46 8.84 3.86
N MET A 78 -15.17 8.10 4.71
CA MET A 78 -14.82 7.91 6.11
C MET A 78 -13.53 7.10 6.25
N CYS A 79 -13.27 6.12 5.38
CA CYS A 79 -11.99 5.40 5.35
C CYS A 79 -10.82 6.39 5.27
N TRP A 80 -10.88 7.37 4.38
CA TRP A 80 -9.82 8.37 4.23
C TRP A 80 -9.69 9.34 5.41
N LYS A 81 -10.75 9.54 6.20
CA LYS A 81 -10.68 10.33 7.45
C LYS A 81 -9.99 9.57 8.58
N HIS A 82 -10.13 8.25 8.63
CA HIS A 82 -9.68 7.41 9.75
C HIS A 82 -8.36 6.69 9.47
N LEU A 83 -8.17 6.15 8.28
CA LEU A 83 -7.03 5.31 7.91
C LEU A 83 -5.66 5.97 8.14
N PRO A 84 -5.43 7.27 7.84
CA PRO A 84 -4.12 7.89 8.06
C PRO A 84 -3.65 7.82 9.52
N ARG A 85 -4.57 7.79 10.49
CA ARG A 85 -4.23 7.66 11.93
C ARG A 85 -3.80 6.25 12.31
N ALA A 86 -4.30 5.24 11.60
CA ALA A 86 -3.91 3.85 11.79
C ALA A 86 -2.56 3.53 11.13
N LEU A 87 -2.22 4.21 10.03
CA LEU A 87 -0.98 3.99 9.29
C LEU A 87 0.27 4.52 10.02
N PRO A 88 1.43 3.84 9.88
CA PRO A 88 2.72 4.38 10.28
C PRO A 88 2.95 5.75 9.63
N PRO A 89 3.55 6.74 10.34
CA PRO A 89 3.73 8.10 9.82
C PRO A 89 4.34 8.17 8.41
N ASP A 90 5.34 7.34 8.12
CA ASP A 90 6.05 7.33 6.82
C ASP A 90 5.24 6.70 5.66
N CYS A 91 4.13 6.05 6.01
CA CYS A 91 3.24 5.34 5.08
C CYS A 91 1.89 6.05 4.89
N ARG A 92 1.72 7.27 5.42
CA ARG A 92 0.50 8.08 5.26
C ARG A 92 0.36 8.73 3.88
N ARG A 93 1.15 8.27 2.91
CA ARG A 93 1.18 8.75 1.53
C ARG A 93 0.32 7.84 0.67
N THR A 94 -0.41 8.44 -0.26
CA THR A 94 -1.25 7.68 -1.17
C THR A 94 -0.93 8.02 -2.62
N ALA A 95 -1.19 7.07 -3.50
CA ALA A 95 -1.08 7.30 -4.94
C ALA A 95 -2.34 6.81 -5.65
N THR A 96 -2.67 7.46 -6.75
CA THR A 96 -3.62 6.91 -7.74
C THR A 96 -2.80 6.08 -8.73
N ILE A 97 -3.20 4.83 -8.92
CA ILE A 97 -2.53 3.87 -9.80
C ILE A 97 -3.53 3.29 -10.79
N ASP A 98 -3.07 2.96 -11.99
CA ASP A 98 -3.86 2.20 -12.98
C ASP A 98 -3.58 0.69 -12.80
N LEU A 99 -4.64 -0.08 -12.53
CA LEU A 99 -4.60 -1.53 -12.41
C LEU A 99 -4.89 -2.24 -13.74
N GLY A 100 -5.01 -1.49 -14.83
CA GLY A 100 -5.25 -1.96 -16.18
C GLY A 100 -6.73 -1.98 -16.57
N PRO A 101 -7.04 -2.40 -17.80
CA PRO A 101 -8.34 -2.17 -18.44
C PRO A 101 -9.54 -2.81 -17.73
N ASN A 102 -9.31 -3.86 -16.94
CA ASN A 102 -10.39 -4.58 -16.24
C ASN A 102 -10.68 -4.02 -14.84
N PHE A 103 -9.77 -3.22 -14.28
CA PHE A 103 -9.83 -2.77 -12.88
C PHE A 103 -9.80 -1.24 -12.74
N GLY A 104 -9.33 -0.53 -13.77
CA GLY A 104 -9.30 0.92 -13.79
C GLY A 104 -8.36 1.53 -12.73
N LEU A 105 -8.73 2.73 -12.27
CA LEU A 105 -7.95 3.46 -11.28
C LEU A 105 -8.25 2.97 -9.86
N ALA A 106 -7.20 2.80 -9.06
CA ALA A 106 -7.31 2.50 -7.64
C ALA A 106 -6.42 3.43 -6.81
N SER A 107 -6.77 3.59 -5.54
CA SER A 107 -5.84 4.14 -4.57
C SER A 107 -4.76 3.12 -4.22
N CYS A 108 -3.61 3.60 -3.79
CA CYS A 108 -2.48 2.80 -3.37
C CYS A 108 -1.92 3.37 -2.07
N ILE A 109 -1.75 2.53 -1.05
CA ILE A 109 -1.06 2.91 0.18
C ILE A 109 0.44 2.74 -0.04
N VAL A 110 1.16 3.85 -0.07
CA VAL A 110 2.57 3.89 -0.50
C VAL A 110 3.49 3.54 0.68
N VAL A 111 4.33 2.52 0.48
CA VAL A 111 5.36 2.13 1.45
C VAL A 111 6.75 2.67 1.07
N ALA A 112 7.05 2.75 -0.23
CA ALA A 112 8.34 3.23 -0.73
C ALA A 112 8.19 3.90 -2.11
N THR A 113 9.17 4.74 -2.47
CA THR A 113 9.27 5.30 -3.82
C THR A 113 10.71 5.18 -4.31
N ASN A 114 10.93 5.20 -5.62
CA ASN A 114 12.29 5.28 -6.17
C ASN A 114 12.76 6.72 -6.39
N LYS A 115 12.13 7.70 -5.74
CA LYS A 115 12.49 9.13 -5.89
C LYS A 115 13.82 9.47 -5.21
N THR A 116 14.07 8.90 -4.05
CA THR A 116 15.29 9.12 -3.25
C THR A 116 15.83 7.78 -2.76
N LEU A 117 17.13 7.72 -2.43
CA LEU A 117 17.73 6.50 -1.85
C LEU A 117 17.08 6.13 -0.51
N GLU A 118 16.73 7.13 0.29
CA GLU A 118 16.04 6.93 1.57
C GLU A 118 14.66 6.28 1.37
N ASP A 119 13.84 6.84 0.47
CA ASP A 119 12.52 6.27 0.17
C ASP A 119 12.63 4.87 -0.43
N LEU A 120 13.63 4.63 -1.28
CA LEU A 120 13.84 3.33 -1.92
C LEU A 120 14.30 2.29 -0.89
N GLY A 121 15.10 2.70 0.09
CA GLY A 121 15.53 1.85 1.20
C GLY A 121 14.37 1.33 2.06
N ARG A 122 13.24 2.03 2.11
CA ARG A 122 12.04 1.53 2.80
C ARG A 122 11.44 0.28 2.16
N ALA A 123 11.76 -0.03 0.91
CA ALA A 123 11.37 -1.30 0.29
C ALA A 123 12.05 -2.51 0.94
N GLU A 124 13.10 -2.30 1.75
CA GLU A 124 13.80 -3.32 2.53
C GLU A 124 13.16 -3.56 3.91
N ASP A 125 12.32 -2.64 4.39
CA ASP A 125 11.71 -2.72 5.71
C ASP A 125 10.48 -3.63 5.69
N ILE A 126 10.74 -4.93 5.78
CA ILE A 126 9.71 -5.99 5.75
C ILE A 126 8.71 -5.82 6.89
N GLU A 127 9.16 -5.39 8.08
CA GLU A 127 8.30 -5.25 9.25
C GLU A 127 7.32 -4.09 9.08
N MET A 128 7.77 -2.94 8.57
CA MET A 128 6.88 -1.84 8.21
C MET A 128 5.88 -2.25 7.11
N ILE A 129 6.33 -2.97 6.09
CA ILE A 129 5.45 -3.46 5.01
C ILE A 129 4.38 -4.42 5.57
N ARG A 130 4.75 -5.36 6.45
CA ARG A 130 3.82 -6.26 7.13
C ARG A 130 2.82 -5.50 8.01
N ARG A 131 3.26 -4.47 8.72
CA ARG A 131 2.37 -3.61 9.51
C ARG A 131 1.34 -2.92 8.63
N VAL A 132 1.75 -2.34 7.51
CA VAL A 132 0.81 -1.73 6.56
C VAL A 132 -0.18 -2.77 6.02
N GLN A 133 0.32 -3.94 5.60
CA GLN A 133 -0.52 -5.06 5.15
C GLN A 133 -1.57 -5.45 6.19
N ALA A 134 -1.15 -5.57 7.45
CA ALA A 134 -2.02 -5.92 8.57
C ALA A 134 -3.08 -4.85 8.83
N ILE A 135 -2.74 -3.56 8.71
CA ILE A 135 -3.69 -2.47 8.95
C ILE A 135 -4.80 -2.46 7.90
N ILE A 136 -4.47 -2.73 6.64
CA ILE A 136 -5.42 -2.62 5.52
C ILE A 136 -6.00 -3.97 5.07
N GLY A 137 -5.63 -5.08 5.72
CA GLY A 137 -6.12 -6.41 5.38
C GLY A 137 -5.69 -6.92 4.00
N ALA A 138 -4.55 -6.44 3.46
CA ALA A 138 -4.15 -6.74 2.08
C ALA A 138 -3.80 -8.23 1.87
N THR A 139 -4.51 -8.87 0.93
CA THR A 139 -4.30 -10.28 0.54
C THR A 139 -3.19 -10.47 -0.49
N LYS A 140 -2.83 -9.41 -1.22
CA LYS A 140 -1.78 -9.45 -2.25
C LYS A 140 -0.52 -8.77 -1.72
N PRO A 141 0.68 -9.25 -2.13
CA PRO A 141 1.92 -8.56 -1.80
C PRO A 141 1.96 -7.17 -2.44
N PRO A 142 2.80 -6.26 -1.93
CA PRO A 142 2.95 -4.94 -2.54
C PRO A 142 3.64 -5.06 -3.90
N ALA A 143 3.34 -4.14 -4.81
CA ALA A 143 3.96 -4.11 -6.13
C ALA A 143 4.41 -2.69 -6.50
N TRP A 144 5.31 -2.63 -7.48
CA TRP A 144 5.77 -1.36 -8.05
C TRP A 144 4.79 -0.88 -9.13
N TYR A 145 4.18 0.27 -8.90
CA TYR A 145 3.23 0.90 -9.82
C TYR A 145 3.80 2.18 -10.41
N TYR A 146 3.30 2.52 -11.61
CA TYR A 146 3.40 3.88 -12.12
C TYR A 146 2.26 4.71 -11.50
N PRO A 147 2.57 5.77 -10.75
CA PRO A 147 1.54 6.63 -10.20
C PRO A 147 1.04 7.61 -11.26
N GLU A 148 -0.28 7.76 -11.38
CA GLU A 148 -0.91 8.89 -12.08
C GLU A 148 -0.76 10.17 -11.26
N ARG A 149 -0.93 10.05 -9.94
CA ARG A 149 -0.77 11.14 -8.98
C ARG A 149 -0.37 10.60 -7.61
N ILE A 150 0.39 11.39 -6.86
CA ILE A 150 0.76 11.11 -5.47
C ILE A 150 0.22 12.26 -4.60
N TRP A 151 -0.29 11.92 -3.42
CA TRP A 151 -0.90 12.84 -2.46
C TRP A 151 -0.20 12.76 -1.11
#